data_AF-A0A960YHL1-F1
#
_entry.id   AF-A0A960YHL1-F1
#
_cell.length_a   1.000
_cell.length_b   1.000
_cell.length_c   1.000
_cell.angle_alpha   90.00
_cell.angle_beta   90.00
_cell.angle_gamma   90.00
#
_symmetry.space_group_name_H-M   'P 1'
#
loop_
_entity.id
_entity.type
_entity.pdbx_description
1 polymer ?
#
loop_
_entity_poly.entity_id
_entity_poly.type
_entity_poly.pdbx_seq_one_letter_code
_entity_poly.pdbx_strand_id
1 'polypeptide(L)'
;FQFQRALMPGGACEASLYQLEGRPTCALAVALANYHNMGPRGAAAEWVSRADAEGMLKLLAALTAAGPQPGRREALRKLIWRQHRRYAERFRRG
;
A
#
# COMPACT_ATOMS: atom_id res chain seq x y z
N PHE A 1 15.28 0.95 -14.27
CA PHE A 1 14.34 -0.14 -13.92
C PHE A 1 12.93 0.36 -14.20
N GLN A 2 11.98 -0.54 -14.46
CA GLN A 2 10.58 -0.16 -14.67
C GLN A 2 9.80 -0.29 -13.36
N PHE A 3 8.79 0.56 -13.15
CA PHE A 3 7.89 0.45 -12.00
C PHE A 3 6.49 0.88 -12.41
N GLN A 4 5.49 0.42 -11.66
CA GLN A 4 4.09 0.74 -11.87
C GLN A 4 3.52 1.44 -10.64
N ARG A 5 2.47 2.24 -10.85
CA ARG A 5 1.71 2.88 -9.78
C ARG A 5 0.27 2.41 -9.84
N ALA A 6 -0.18 1.76 -8.78
CA ALA A 6 -1.57 1.39 -8.60
C ALA A 6 -2.17 2.21 -7.46
N LEU A 7 -3.37 2.75 -7.67
CA LEU A 7 -4.16 3.33 -6.59
C LEU A 7 -5.05 2.22 -6.03
N MET A 8 -4.80 1.81 -4.79
CA MET A 8 -5.69 0.88 -4.11
C MET A 8 -7.08 1.52 -3.91
N PRO A 9 -8.19 0.75 -3.95
CA PRO A 9 -9.56 1.26 -3.87
C PRO A 9 -9.92 1.97 -2.54
N GLY A 10 -8.95 2.12 -1.64
CA GLY A 10 -9.04 2.89 -0.41
C GLY A 10 -9.10 2.00 0.83
N GLY A 11 -9.05 2.65 1.98
CA GLY A 11 -8.98 2.00 3.29
C GLY A 11 -7.88 2.64 4.13
N ALA A 12 -7.97 2.47 5.45
CA ALA A 12 -6.85 2.72 6.34
C ALA A 12 -6.07 1.41 6.50
N CYS A 13 -4.76 1.53 6.57
CA CYS A 13 -3.87 0.44 6.96
C CYS A 13 -2.88 0.95 8.02
N GLU A 14 -1.99 0.09 8.48
CA GLU A 14 -0.95 0.37 9.47
C GLU A 14 -0.10 1.58 9.06
N ALA A 15 0.20 1.73 7.76
CA ALA A 15 0.95 2.86 7.22
C ALA A 15 0.22 4.21 7.41
N SER A 16 -1.12 4.20 7.51
CA SER A 16 -1.91 5.42 7.70
C SER A 16 -1.58 6.10 9.03
N LEU A 17 -1.25 5.35 10.09
CA LEU A 17 -0.84 5.90 11.38
C LEU A 17 0.47 6.67 11.27
N TYR A 18 1.49 6.09 10.62
CA TYR A 18 2.77 6.76 10.38
C TYR A 18 2.60 8.07 9.61
N GLN A 19 1.77 8.05 8.56
CA GLN A 19 1.48 9.23 7.77
C GLN A 19 0.72 10.32 8.57
N LEU A 20 -0.15 9.93 9.51
CA LEU A 20 -0.83 10.85 10.44
C LEU A 20 0.13 11.50 11.44
N GLU A 21 1.17 10.78 11.85
CA GLU A 21 2.27 11.29 12.67
C GLU A 21 3.31 12.10 11.87
N GLY A 22 3.03 12.37 10.60
CA GLY A 22 3.92 13.15 9.73
C GLY A 22 5.19 12.40 9.32
N ARG A 23 5.24 11.09 9.51
CA ARG A 23 6.36 10.25 9.08
C ARG A 23 6.21 9.94 7.58
N PRO A 24 7.23 10.22 6.75
CA PRO A 24 7.20 9.85 5.34
C PRO A 24 7.12 8.33 5.17
N THR A 25 6.01 7.87 4.58
CA THR A 25 5.75 6.44 4.38
C THR A 25 5.10 6.23 3.01
N CYS A 26 5.53 5.18 2.32
CA CYS A 26 4.93 4.72 1.07
C CYS A 26 4.70 3.20 1.11
N ALA A 27 3.82 2.71 0.25
CA ALA A 27 3.61 1.28 0.07
C ALA A 27 4.32 0.82 -1.22
N LEU A 28 4.97 -0.33 -1.14
CA LEU A 28 5.64 -0.99 -2.26
C LEU A 28 5.17 -2.44 -2.28
N ALA A 29 4.98 -2.99 -3.47
CA ALA A 29 4.58 -4.38 -3.66
C ALA A 29 5.22 -4.94 -4.92
N VAL A 30 5.49 -6.24 -4.91
CA VAL A 30 5.87 -7.02 -6.09
C VAL A 30 4.63 -7.78 -6.56
N ALA A 31 4.40 -7.83 -7.87
CA ALA A 31 3.31 -8.63 -8.42
C ALA A 31 3.49 -10.11 -8.05
N LEU A 32 2.45 -10.69 -7.47
CA LEU A 32 2.47 -12.03 -6.90
C LEU A 32 1.42 -12.90 -7.57
N ALA A 33 1.83 -14.07 -8.04
CA ALA A 33 0.93 -15.09 -8.52
C ALA A 33 0.57 -16.06 -7.39
N ASN A 34 -0.63 -16.64 -7.47
CA ASN A 34 -1.21 -17.53 -6.47
C ASN A 34 -1.28 -16.92 -5.07
N TYR A 35 -1.60 -15.62 -4.97
CA TYR A 35 -1.79 -14.95 -3.67
C TYR A 35 -2.71 -15.76 -2.74
N HIS A 36 -2.34 -15.89 -1.46
CA HIS A 36 -2.94 -16.82 -0.50
C HIS A 36 -2.73 -18.31 -0.84
N ASN A 37 -1.65 -18.62 -1.55
CA ASN A 37 -1.38 -19.96 -2.10
C ASN A 37 -2.55 -20.53 -2.93
N MET A 38 -3.34 -19.67 -3.59
CA MET A 38 -4.54 -20.09 -4.33
C MET A 38 -4.23 -20.25 -5.82
N GLY A 39 -4.09 -21.49 -6.27
CA GLY A 39 -3.96 -21.83 -7.69
C GLY A 39 -5.29 -22.28 -8.32
N PRO A 40 -5.33 -22.49 -9.66
CA PRO A 40 -6.55 -22.85 -10.38
C PRO A 40 -7.20 -24.18 -9.96
N ARG A 41 -6.44 -25.08 -9.34
CA ARG A 41 -6.88 -26.42 -8.94
C ARG A 41 -6.76 -26.67 -7.43
N GLY A 42 -6.65 -25.61 -6.64
CA GLY A 42 -6.43 -25.68 -5.19
C GLY A 42 -5.09 -25.06 -4.79
N ALA A 43 -4.57 -25.49 -3.64
CA ALA A 43 -3.35 -24.91 -3.08
C ALA A 43 -2.16 -24.99 -4.04
N ALA A 44 -1.45 -23.88 -4.21
CA ALA A 44 -0.29 -23.76 -5.08
C ALA A 44 0.78 -22.85 -4.48
N ALA A 45 2.03 -23.06 -4.87
CA ALA A 45 3.12 -22.20 -4.44
C ALA A 45 2.95 -20.78 -4.99
N GLU A 46 3.17 -19.80 -4.12
CA GLU A 46 3.32 -18.41 -4.51
C GLU A 46 4.60 -18.22 -5.32
N TRP A 47 4.56 -17.35 -6.32
CA TRP A 47 5.75 -17.02 -7.10
C TRP A 47 5.70 -15.58 -7.61
N VAL A 48 6.89 -14.99 -7.74
CA VAL A 48 7.10 -13.65 -8.28
C VAL A 48 8.04 -13.73 -9.48
N SER A 49 7.97 -12.73 -10.35
CA SER A 49 8.99 -12.55 -11.38
C SER A 49 10.34 -12.20 -10.73
N ARG A 50 11.40 -12.93 -11.13
CA ARG A 50 12.77 -12.60 -10.72
C ARG A 50 13.15 -11.17 -11.13
N ALA A 51 12.76 -10.75 -12.33
CA ALA A 51 13.06 -9.40 -12.83
C ALA A 51 12.36 -8.32 -11.99
N ASP A 52 11.15 -8.57 -11.50
CA ASP A 52 10.43 -7.63 -10.63
C ASP A 52 11.07 -7.56 -9.24
N ALA A 53 11.54 -8.69 -8.70
CA ALA A 53 12.28 -8.72 -7.43
C ALA A 53 13.60 -7.92 -7.53
N GLU A 54 14.37 -8.11 -8.61
CA GLU A 54 15.60 -7.33 -8.86
C GLU A 54 15.28 -5.84 -9.13
N GLY A 55 14.17 -5.56 -9.81
CA GLY A 55 13.66 -4.22 -10.03
C GLY A 55 13.28 -3.51 -8.73
N MET A 56 12.65 -4.23 -7.80
CA MET A 56 12.28 -3.72 -6.48
C MET A 56 13.52 -3.30 -5.67
N LEU A 57 14.61 -4.06 -5.72
CA LEU A 57 15.86 -3.68 -5.06
C LEU A 57 16.41 -2.35 -5.60
N LYS A 58 16.36 -2.16 -6.93
CA LYS A 58 16.78 -0.90 -7.57
C LYS A 58 15.86 0.26 -7.19
N LEU A 59 14.55 0.03 -7.09
CA LEU A 59 13.59 1.03 -6.65
C LEU A 59 13.82 1.43 -5.19
N LEU A 60 14.05 0.47 -4.30
CA LEU A 60 14.36 0.72 -2.89
C LEU A 60 15.63 1.57 -2.76
N ALA A 61 16.70 1.21 -3.46
CA ALA A 61 17.95 1.97 -3.46
C ALA A 61 17.77 3.40 -4.00
N ALA A 62 16.96 3.57 -5.04
CA ALA A 62 16.66 4.90 -5.58
C ALA A 62 15.83 5.75 -4.60
N LEU A 63 14.84 5.16 -3.93
CA LEU A 63 13.99 5.86 -2.94
C LEU A 63 14.80 6.28 -1.71
N THR A 64 15.71 5.42 -1.22
CA THR A 64 16.56 5.77 -0.08
C THR A 64 17.56 6.86 -0.44
N ALA A 65 18.15 6.80 -1.64
CA ALA A 65 19.07 7.84 -2.12
C ALA A 65 18.37 9.19 -2.36
N ALA A 66 17.13 9.19 -2.87
CA ALA A 66 16.34 10.40 -3.09
C ALA A 66 15.86 11.06 -1.78
N GLY A 67 15.80 10.28 -0.70
CA GLY A 67 15.33 10.73 0.60
C GLY A 67 13.80 10.91 0.68
N PRO A 68 13.29 11.16 1.90
CA PRO A 68 11.87 11.29 2.14
C PRO A 68 11.29 12.54 1.46
N GLN A 69 10.12 12.37 0.86
CA GLN A 69 9.35 13.48 0.29
C GLN A 69 8.30 13.97 1.29
N PRO A 70 7.93 15.26 1.27
CA PRO A 70 6.87 15.79 2.13
C PRO A 70 5.56 15.01 1.95
N GLY A 71 5.04 14.47 3.05
CA GLY A 71 3.77 13.77 3.06
C GLY A 71 2.57 14.70 2.91
N ARG A 72 1.40 14.15 2.56
CA ARG A 72 0.12 14.90 2.48
C ARG A 72 -0.71 14.74 3.75
N ARG A 73 -0.08 14.97 4.92
CA ARG A 73 -0.65 14.72 6.25
C ARG A 73 -2.05 15.30 6.43
N GLU A 74 -2.24 16.57 6.12
CA GLU A 74 -3.51 17.27 6.32
C GLU A 74 -4.64 16.71 5.44
N ALA A 75 -4.32 16.40 4.18
CA ALA A 75 -5.26 15.77 3.27
C ALA A 75 -5.66 14.36 3.74
N LEU A 76 -4.69 13.58 4.23
CA LEU A 76 -4.95 12.25 4.79
C LEU A 76 -5.79 12.32 6.06
N ARG A 77 -5.48 13.24 6.98
CA ARG A 77 -6.27 13.46 8.21
C ARG A 77 -7.74 13.74 7.87
N LYS A 78 -8.00 14.65 6.91
CA LYS A 78 -9.35 14.94 6.42
C LYS A 78 -10.05 13.72 5.83
N LEU A 79 -9.32 12.89 5.07
CA LEU A 79 -9.86 11.67 4.47
C LEU A 79 -10.26 10.64 5.53
N ILE A 80 -9.39 10.36 6.50
CA ILE A 80 -9.63 9.37 7.57
C ILE A 80 -10.83 9.79 8.41
N TRP A 81 -10.93 11.06 8.83
CA TRP A 81 -12.09 11.55 9.58
C TRP A 81 -13.40 11.49 8.79
N ARG A 82 -13.35 11.70 7.47
CA ARG A 82 -14.50 11.53 6.59
C ARG A 82 -14.94 10.07 6.53
N GLN A 83 -14.01 9.13 6.41
CA GLN A 83 -14.31 7.70 6.42
C GLN A 83 -14.87 7.26 7.77
N HIS A 84 -14.24 7.66 8.89
CA HIS A 84 -14.71 7.34 10.24
C HIS A 84 -16.17 7.77 10.47
N ARG A 85 -16.53 9.00 10.08
CA ARG A 85 -17.92 9.49 10.18
C ARG A 85 -18.91 8.63 9.37
N ARG A 86 -18.56 8.29 8.13
CA ARG A 86 -19.40 7.42 7.27
C ARG A 86 -19.63 6.04 7.89
N TYR A 87 -18.58 5.42 8.43
CA TYR A 87 -18.70 4.12 9.10
C TYR A 87 -19.56 4.23 10.37
N ALA A 88 -19.32 5.24 11.22
CA ALA A 88 -20.11 5.46 12.43
C ALA A 88 -21.60 5.67 12.14
N GLU A 89 -21.95 6.37 11.06
CA GLU A 89 -23.34 6.52 10.61
C GLU A 89 -23.94 5.19 10.13
N ARG A 90 -23.17 4.39 9.39
CA ARG A 90 -23.62 3.07 8.90
C ARG A 90 -23.91 2.11 10.06
N PHE A 91 -23.05 2.09 11.09
CA PHE A 91 -23.23 1.24 12.27
C PHE A 91 -24.34 1.72 13.22
N ARG A 92 -24.79 2.98 13.13
CA ARG A 92 -25.96 3.47 13.88
C ARG A 92 -27.30 3.15 13.20
N ARG A 93 -27.28 2.71 11.94
CA ARG A 93 -28.48 2.46 11.12
C ARG A 93 -28.75 0.97 10.86
N GLY A 94 -27.88 0.09 11.34
CA GLY A 94 -28.07 -1.37 11.32
C GLY A 94 -28.17 -1.89 12.75
#